data_AF-A0A0B1S8R8-F1
#
_entry.id   AF-A0A0B1S8R8-F1
#
_cell.length_a   1.000
_cell.length_b   1.000
_cell.length_c   1.000
_cell.angle_alpha   90.00
_cell.angle_beta   90.00
_cell.angle_gamma   90.00
#
_symmetry.space_group_name_H-M   'P 1'
#
loop_
_entity.id
_entity.type
_entity.pdbx_description
1 polymer ?
#
loop_
_entity_poly.entity_id
_entity_poly.type
_entity_poly.pdbx_seq_one_letter_code
_entity_poly.pdbx_strand_id
1 'polypeptide(L)'
;MFLDGIIVENMHDIPYVKPPLGPEIVSGMTLACKTVTETLGEKREKMLLGVQILAGANKEALAVAHTNGFDLIRAECFVFSHVADEGWMDGCAGELLRYSHAIGAESVAVVTDVMKKHS
;
A
#
# COMPACT_ATOMS: atom_id res chain seq x y z
N MET A 1 -23.77 9.81 -7.39
CA MET A 1 -22.55 9.78 -6.58
C MET A 1 -21.44 9.33 -7.49
N PHE A 2 -20.47 10.20 -7.80
CA PHE A 2 -19.29 9.79 -8.56
C PHE A 2 -18.28 9.17 -7.60
N LEU A 3 -17.50 8.20 -8.07
CA LEU A 3 -16.42 7.60 -7.32
C LEU A 3 -15.12 8.35 -7.68
N ASP A 4 -14.44 8.90 -6.69
CA ASP A 4 -13.24 9.71 -6.90
C ASP A 4 -11.94 8.88 -6.95
N GLY A 5 -11.97 7.64 -6.44
CA GLY A 5 -10.81 6.76 -6.43
C GLY A 5 -11.09 5.34 -5.91
N ILE A 6 -10.09 4.48 -6.04
CA ILE A 6 -10.12 3.08 -5.62
C ILE A 6 -8.82 2.78 -4.87
N ILE A 7 -8.92 2.07 -3.74
CA ILE A 7 -7.77 1.48 -3.06
C ILE A 7 -7.88 -0.04 -3.16
N VAL A 8 -6.82 -0.70 -3.63
CA VAL A 8 -6.71 -2.16 -3.66
C VAL A 8 -6.05 -2.64 -2.37
N GLU A 9 -6.69 -3.56 -1.66
CA GLU A 9 -6.24 -4.06 -0.36
C GLU A 9 -6.32 -5.59 -0.31
N ASN A 10 -5.35 -6.26 0.34
CA ASN A 10 -5.38 -7.71 0.61
C ASN A 10 -6.13 -8.07 1.90
N MET A 11 -7.27 -7.41 2.15
CA MET A 11 -8.12 -7.73 3.29
C MET A 11 -8.50 -9.21 3.28
N HIS A 12 -8.51 -9.84 4.47
CA HIS A 12 -8.75 -11.28 4.67
C HIS A 12 -7.58 -12.22 4.38
N ASP A 13 -6.36 -11.70 4.25
CA ASP A 13 -5.14 -12.51 4.33
C ASP A 13 -4.85 -12.94 5.78
N ILE A 14 -5.77 -13.75 6.35
CA ILE A 14 -5.77 -14.13 7.77
C ILE A 14 -5.13 -15.51 7.99
N PRO A 15 -4.29 -15.69 9.02
CA PRO A 15 -3.81 -14.65 9.94
C PRO A 15 -2.82 -13.70 9.26
N TYR A 16 -2.95 -12.40 9.54
CA TYR A 16 -2.10 -11.39 8.95
C TYR A 16 -0.63 -11.59 9.34
N VAL A 17 0.27 -11.43 8.36
CA VAL A 17 1.71 -11.67 8.52
C VAL A 17 2.45 -10.35 8.32
N LYS A 18 3.28 -9.98 9.30
CA LYS A 18 4.17 -8.80 9.16
C LYS A 18 5.30 -9.10 8.18
N PRO A 19 5.83 -8.09 7.48
CA PRO A 19 7.03 -8.22 6.67
C PRO A 19 8.20 -8.90 7.41
N PRO A 20 9.06 -9.66 6.70
CA PRO A 20 9.06 -9.84 5.25
C PRO A 20 7.93 -10.76 4.75
N LEU A 21 7.24 -10.33 3.69
CA LEU A 21 6.17 -11.10 3.07
C LEU A 21 6.73 -12.11 2.05
N GLY A 22 5.96 -13.16 1.78
CA GLY A 22 6.26 -14.07 0.68
C GLY A 22 5.99 -13.44 -0.69
N PRO A 23 6.66 -13.92 -1.75
CA PRO A 23 6.53 -13.38 -3.10
C PRO A 23 5.10 -13.52 -3.66
N GLU A 24 4.30 -14.46 -3.16
CA GLU A 24 2.90 -14.66 -3.51
C GLU A 24 2.03 -13.42 -3.23
N ILE A 25 2.30 -12.68 -2.15
CA ILE A 25 1.53 -11.49 -1.80
C ILE A 25 1.86 -10.35 -2.77
N VAL A 26 3.14 -10.07 -2.98
CA VAL A 26 3.58 -9.00 -3.88
C VAL A 26 3.15 -9.28 -5.32
N SER A 27 3.30 -10.52 -5.79
CA SER A 27 2.89 -10.92 -7.14
C SER A 27 1.37 -10.90 -7.32
N GLY A 28 0.61 -11.39 -6.34
CA GLY A 28 -0.86 -11.34 -6.35
C GLY A 28 -1.38 -9.90 -6.36
N MET A 29 -0.84 -9.03 -5.51
CA MET A 29 -1.22 -7.61 -5.46
C MET A 29 -0.82 -6.86 -6.72
N THR A 30 0.32 -7.18 -7.31
CA THR A 30 0.71 -6.64 -8.63
C THR A 30 -0.32 -7.01 -9.70
N LEU A 31 -0.73 -8.27 -9.76
CA LEU A 31 -1.73 -8.73 -10.73
C LEU A 31 -3.10 -8.08 -10.49
N ALA A 32 -3.52 -7.95 -9.22
CA ALA A 32 -4.76 -7.29 -8.87
C ALA A 32 -4.77 -5.81 -9.30
N CYS A 33 -3.70 -5.07 -9.01
CA CYS A 33 -3.56 -3.65 -9.39
C CYS A 33 -3.55 -3.46 -10.91
N LYS A 34 -2.85 -4.35 -11.63
CA LYS A 34 -2.88 -4.38 -13.10
C LYS A 34 -4.28 -4.62 -13.63
N THR A 35 -4.99 -5.61 -13.09
CA THR A 35 -6.36 -5.95 -13.50
C THR A 35 -7.33 -4.79 -13.28
N VAL A 36 -7.18 -4.05 -12.17
CA VAL A 36 -7.98 -2.84 -11.91
C VAL A 36 -7.73 -1.78 -12.99
N THR A 37 -6.46 -1.52 -13.33
CA THR A 37 -6.11 -0.54 -14.37
C THR A 37 -6.67 -0.93 -15.73
N GLU A 38 -6.51 -2.18 -16.13
CA GLU A 38 -7.05 -2.71 -17.39
C GLU A 38 -8.58 -2.64 -17.44
N THR A 39 -9.25 -2.94 -16.32
CA THR A 39 -10.72 -2.88 -16.22
C THR A 39 -11.25 -1.45 -16.32
N LEU A 40 -10.53 -0.47 -15.77
CA LEU A 40 -10.92 0.94 -15.85
C LEU A 40 -10.71 1.52 -17.26
N GLY A 41 -9.71 1.06 -18.00
CA GLY A 41 -9.34 1.61 -19.30
C GLY A 41 -9.09 3.12 -19.20
N GLU A 42 -9.67 3.90 -20.13
CA GLU A 42 -9.55 5.36 -20.16
C GLU A 42 -10.07 6.06 -18.90
N LYS A 43 -10.94 5.41 -18.11
CA LYS A 43 -11.43 5.99 -16.85
C LYS A 43 -10.33 6.12 -15.80
N ARG A 44 -9.22 5.39 -15.92
CA ARG A 44 -8.06 5.47 -15.03
C ARG A 44 -7.58 6.90 -14.83
N GLU A 45 -7.54 7.70 -15.89
CA GLU A 45 -7.04 9.09 -15.87
C GLU A 45 -7.87 10.03 -14.98
N LYS A 46 -9.09 9.63 -14.63
CA LYS A 46 -10.04 10.41 -13.82
C LYS A 46 -10.20 9.87 -12.40
N MET A 47 -9.45 8.84 -12.02
CA MET A 47 -9.56 8.19 -10.72
C MET A 47 -8.22 8.20 -10.01
N LEU A 48 -8.26 8.47 -8.71
CA LEU A 48 -7.11 8.23 -7.84
C LEU A 48 -7.02 6.73 -7.52
N LEU A 49 -5.90 6.09 -7.84
CA LEU A 49 -5.65 4.70 -7.49
C LEU A 49 -4.62 4.59 -6.37
N GLY A 50 -5.01 3.87 -5.32
CA GLY A 50 -4.15 3.54 -4.21
C GLY A 50 -4.01 2.04 -4.00
N VAL A 51 -2.99 1.66 -3.23
CA VAL A 51 -2.81 0.29 -2.76
C VAL A 51 -2.46 0.28 -1.28
N GLN A 52 -2.89 -0.77 -0.61
CA GLN A 52 -2.49 -1.09 0.73
C GLN A 52 -2.19 -2.58 0.81
N ILE A 53 -1.06 -2.92 1.39
CA ILE A 53 -0.76 -4.30 1.79
C ILE A 53 -0.68 -4.27 3.31
N LEU A 54 -1.57 -5.04 3.94
CA LEU A 54 -1.81 -5.03 5.38
C LEU A 54 -0.59 -5.46 6.20
N ALA A 55 -0.71 -5.33 7.51
CA ALA A 55 0.34 -5.66 8.48
C ALA A 55 1.64 -4.87 8.27
N GLY A 56 1.53 -3.62 7.77
CA GLY A 56 2.66 -2.71 7.66
C GLY A 56 3.62 -3.02 6.52
N ALA A 57 3.17 -3.77 5.51
CA ALA A 57 3.92 -4.07 4.28
C ALA A 57 3.99 -2.88 3.31
N ASN A 58 4.42 -1.73 3.85
CA ASN A 58 4.40 -0.45 3.16
C ASN A 58 5.41 -0.40 2.01
N LYS A 59 6.55 -1.11 2.12
CA LYS A 59 7.55 -1.16 1.05
C LYS A 59 7.04 -1.97 -0.13
N GLU A 60 6.42 -3.10 0.16
CA GLU A 60 5.76 -3.96 -0.81
C GLU A 60 4.63 -3.21 -1.52
N ALA A 61 3.78 -2.51 -0.75
CA ALA A 61 2.73 -1.66 -1.30
C ALA A 61 3.31 -0.58 -2.23
N LEU A 62 4.41 0.07 -1.83
CA LEU A 62 5.07 1.10 -2.63
C LEU A 62 5.62 0.54 -3.95
N ALA A 63 6.27 -0.62 -3.90
CA ALA A 63 6.79 -1.28 -5.09
C ALA A 63 5.67 -1.68 -6.06
N VAL A 64 4.57 -2.25 -5.54
CA VAL A 64 3.38 -2.59 -6.33
C VAL A 64 2.77 -1.34 -6.95
N ALA A 65 2.63 -0.25 -6.18
CA ALA A 65 2.08 0.99 -6.70
C ALA A 65 2.92 1.57 -7.84
N HIS A 66 4.23 1.69 -7.60
CA HIS A 66 5.18 2.24 -8.56
C HIS A 66 5.18 1.46 -9.87
N THR A 67 5.25 0.13 -9.80
CA THR A 67 5.28 -0.73 -10.99
C THR A 67 3.98 -0.77 -11.77
N ASN A 68 2.84 -0.42 -11.16
CA ASN A 68 1.54 -0.36 -11.82
C ASN A 68 1.10 1.08 -12.16
N GLY A 69 1.93 2.08 -11.89
CA GLY A 69 1.57 3.49 -12.10
C GLY A 69 0.37 3.94 -11.26
N PHE A 70 0.29 3.47 -10.01
CA PHE A 70 -0.68 3.95 -9.02
C PHE A 70 -0.21 5.26 -8.38
N ASP A 71 -1.15 6.00 -7.81
CA ASP A 71 -0.91 7.39 -7.38
C ASP A 71 -0.47 7.46 -5.91
N LEU A 72 -0.89 6.50 -5.08
CA LEU A 72 -0.59 6.50 -3.66
C LEU A 72 -0.51 5.11 -3.04
N ILE A 73 0.09 5.05 -1.86
CA ILE A 73 -0.13 3.97 -0.89
C ILE A 73 -0.82 4.52 0.35
N ARG A 74 -1.64 3.69 1.00
CA ARG A 74 -2.02 3.92 2.41
C ARG A 74 -1.02 3.18 3.29
N ALA A 75 -0.18 3.95 3.98
CA ALA A 75 0.89 3.43 4.83
C ALA A 75 0.48 3.38 6.31
N GLU A 76 0.60 2.19 6.89
CA GLU A 76 0.33 1.92 8.31
C GLU A 76 1.63 2.06 9.13
N CYS A 77 1.54 2.49 10.39
CA CYS A 77 2.74 2.69 11.24
C CYS A 77 3.82 3.57 10.60
N PHE A 78 3.48 4.65 9.88
CA PHE A 78 4.52 5.42 9.21
C PHE A 78 5.47 6.09 10.22
N VAL A 79 4.93 6.87 11.17
CA VAL A 79 5.75 7.60 12.17
C VAL A 79 5.75 6.91 13.53
N PHE A 80 4.63 6.35 13.96
CA PHE A 80 4.47 5.78 15.31
C PHE A 80 4.38 4.26 15.27
N SER A 81 5.06 3.62 16.22
CA SER A 81 4.85 2.22 16.53
C SER A 81 3.46 2.01 17.16
N HIS A 82 2.87 0.84 16.96
CA HIS A 82 1.56 0.51 17.54
C HIS A 82 1.36 -1.00 17.69
N VAL A 83 0.33 -1.42 18.43
CA VAL A 83 -0.07 -2.83 18.56
C VAL A 83 -1.31 -3.09 17.70
N ALA A 84 -1.25 -4.14 16.88
CA ALA A 84 -2.33 -4.61 16.02
C ALA A 84 -2.55 -6.13 16.22
N ASP A 85 -3.35 -6.74 15.35
CA ASP A 85 -3.67 -8.18 15.41
C ASP A 85 -2.42 -9.05 15.25
N GLU A 86 -1.38 -8.53 14.59
CA GLU A 86 -0.06 -9.13 14.36
C GLU A 86 0.96 -8.79 15.46
N GLY A 87 0.52 -8.10 16.51
CA GLY A 87 1.33 -7.65 17.64
C GLY A 87 1.98 -6.29 17.41
N TRP A 88 3.16 -6.09 18.00
CA TRP A 88 3.90 -4.82 17.90
C TRP A 88 4.39 -4.56 16.48
N MET A 89 4.16 -3.35 15.98
CA MET A 89 4.58 -2.85 14.68
C MET A 89 5.38 -1.56 14.85
N ASP A 90 6.51 -1.44 14.16
CA ASP A 90 7.40 -0.29 14.29
C ASP A 90 7.12 0.81 13.25
N GLY A 91 7.44 2.05 13.64
CA GLY A 91 7.49 3.18 12.71
C GLY A 91 8.44 2.92 11.54
N CYS A 92 8.00 3.08 10.29
CA CYS A 92 8.83 2.76 9.11
C CYS A 92 9.26 3.95 8.24
N ALA A 93 8.94 5.20 8.61
CA ALA A 93 9.09 6.37 7.75
C ALA A 93 10.48 6.51 7.09
N GLY A 94 11.54 6.41 7.89
CA GLY A 94 12.89 6.57 7.39
C GLY A 94 13.28 5.49 6.37
N GLU A 95 12.93 4.24 6.63
CA GLU A 95 13.21 3.13 5.71
C GLU A 95 12.38 3.25 4.43
N LEU A 96 11.09 3.55 4.57
CA LEU A 96 10.15 3.63 3.45
C LEU A 96 10.53 4.74 2.47
N LEU A 97 10.85 5.95 2.97
CA LEU A 97 11.23 7.07 2.11
C LEU A 97 12.58 6.86 1.41
N ARG A 98 13.55 6.21 2.07
CA ARG A 98 14.81 5.81 1.43
C ARG A 98 14.58 4.76 0.35
N TYR A 99 13.70 3.80 0.62
CA TYR A 99 13.33 2.79 -0.36
C TYR A 99 12.61 3.40 -1.58
N SER A 100 11.67 4.33 -1.34
CA SER A 100 11.00 5.11 -2.39
C SER A 100 12.00 5.75 -3.35
N HIS A 101 12.97 6.48 -2.80
CA HIS A 101 14.02 7.10 -3.59
C HIS A 101 14.90 6.08 -4.32
N ALA A 102 15.27 4.97 -3.65
CA ALA A 102 16.13 3.94 -4.23
C ALA A 102 15.51 3.25 -5.47
N ILE A 103 14.18 3.17 -5.55
CA ILE A 103 13.48 2.55 -6.68
C ILE A 103 12.88 3.56 -7.66
N GLY A 104 13.02 4.88 -7.42
CA GLY A 104 12.42 5.91 -8.28
C GLY A 104 10.90 6.08 -8.11
N ALA A 105 10.35 5.75 -6.93
CA ALA A 105 8.92 5.78 -6.63
C ALA A 105 8.44 7.09 -5.99
N GLU A 106 9.15 8.20 -6.16
CA GLU A 106 8.80 9.49 -5.54
C GLU A 106 7.50 10.08 -6.09
N SER A 107 7.01 9.61 -7.24
CA SER A 107 5.71 9.99 -7.79
C SER A 107 4.53 9.36 -7.04
N VAL A 108 4.76 8.32 -6.24
CA VAL A 108 3.72 7.65 -5.46
C VAL A 108 3.61 8.33 -4.09
N ALA A 109 2.45 8.90 -3.79
CA ALA A 109 2.22 9.55 -2.50
C ALA A 109 2.13 8.53 -1.36
N VAL A 110 2.77 8.82 -0.23
CA VAL A 110 2.63 8.04 1.00
C VAL A 110 1.57 8.71 1.88
N VAL A 111 0.34 8.21 1.84
CA VAL A 111 -0.76 8.69 2.69
C VAL A 111 -0.77 7.85 3.95
N THR A 112 -0.73 8.47 5.12
CA THR A 112 -0.62 7.74 6.39
C THR A 112 -1.67 8.20 7.39
N ASP A 113 -2.07 7.27 8.26
CA ASP A 113 -2.93 7.59 9.39
C ASP A 113 -2.12 8.28 10.50
N VAL A 114 -2.61 9.41 11.00
CA VAL A 114 -2.08 10.05 12.20
C VAL A 114 -2.91 9.58 13.39
N MET A 115 -2.37 8.66 14.20
CA MET A 115 -3.06 7.93 15.28
C MET A 115 -4.29 7.14 14.77
N LYS A 116 -4.12 5.82 14.57
CA LYS A 116 -5.19 4.98 13.98
C LYS A 116 -6.43 4.94 14.88
N LYS A 117 -7.59 4.62 14.30
CA LYS A 117 -8.91 4.51 14.98
C LYS A 117 -8.94 3.60 16.22
N HIS A 118 -7.96 2.72 16.39
CA HIS A 118 -7.78 1.82 17.53
C HIS A 118 -6.50 2.14 18.32
N SER A 119 -6.26 3.44 18.59
CA SER A 119 -5.24 3.91 19.53
C SER A 119 -5.88 4.24 20.88
#